data_AF-A0A1M4M3F1-F1
#
_entry.id   AF-A0A1M4M3F1-F1
#
_cell.length_a   1.000
_cell.length_b   1.000
_cell.length_c   1.000
_cell.angle_alpha   90.00
_cell.angle_beta   90.00
_cell.angle_gamma   90.00
#
_symmetry.space_group_name_H-M   'P 1'
#
loop_
_entity.id
_entity.type
_entity.pdbx_description
1 polymer ?
#
loop_
_entity_poly.entity_id
_entity_poly.type
_entity_poly.pdbx_seq_one_letter_code
_entity_poly.pdbx_strand_id
1 'polypeptide(L)' 'MKEFLSNEGINFLYLDITENMLNLKNFLKYRDNAPVFEDIKKAGKVGLPCVVINNGEEIVFDKESIKLEQLKDKEGGK' A
#
# COMPACT_ATOMS: atom_id res chain seq x y z
N MET A 1 6.09 -5.62 -8.50
CA MET A 1 4.92 -5.26 -7.67
C MET A 1 3.76 -4.78 -8.54
N LYS A 2 3.93 -3.71 -9.35
CA LYS A 2 2.89 -3.24 -10.30
C LYS A 2 2.44 -4.32 -11.30
N GLU A 3 3.39 -4.98 -11.95
CA GLU A 3 3.10 -6.04 -12.95
C GLU A 3 2.35 -7.23 -12.34
N PHE A 4 2.68 -7.62 -11.10
CA PHE A 4 1.98 -8.68 -10.37
C PHE A 4 0.50 -8.34 -10.15
N LEU A 5 0.23 -7.12 -9.67
CA LEU A 5 -1.14 -6.65 -9.45
C LEU A 5 -1.93 -6.54 -10.76
N SER A 6 -1.31 -6.02 -11.83
CA SER A 6 -1.92 -5.92 -13.16
C SER A 6 -2.23 -7.30 -13.75
N ASN A 7 -1.30 -8.26 -13.64
CA ASN A 7 -1.48 -9.61 -14.17
C ASN A 7 -2.59 -10.38 -13.45
N GLU A 8 -2.81 -10.04 -12.18
CA GLU A 8 -3.87 -10.61 -11.33
C GLU A 8 -5.23 -9.89 -11.47
N GLY A 9 -5.31 -8.84 -12.30
CA GLY A 9 -6.53 -8.07 -12.51
C GLY A 9 -6.92 -7.16 -11.33
N ILE A 10 -5.98 -6.82 -10.47
CA ILE A 10 -6.24 -5.99 -9.28
C ILE A 10 -6.17 -4.53 -9.67
N ASN A 11 -7.20 -3.77 -9.32
CA ASN A 11 -7.16 -2.33 -9.48
C ASN A 11 -6.28 -1.70 -8.40
N PHE A 12 -5.14 -1.12 -8.79
CA PHE A 12 -4.23 -0.43 -7.89
C PHE A 12 -3.89 0.95 -8.40
N LEU A 13 -3.66 1.88 -7.48
CA LEU A 13 -3.16 3.20 -7.80
C LEU A 13 -1.68 3.27 -7.42
N TYR A 14 -0.82 3.53 -8.41
CA TYR A 14 0.57 3.85 -8.12
C TYR A 14 0.66 5.31 -7.70
N LEU A 15 1.14 5.54 -6.47
CA LEU A 15 1.40 6.87 -5.94
C LEU A 15 2.90 7.03 -5.71
N ASP A 16 3.47 8.05 -6.32
CA ASP A 16 4.85 8.42 -6.11
C ASP A 16 4.94 9.50 -5.02
N ILE A 17 5.63 9.20 -3.92
CA ILE A 17 5.77 10.14 -2.80
C ILE A 17 6.70 11.31 -3.09
N THR A 18 7.56 11.20 -4.11
CA THR A 18 8.51 12.26 -4.49
C THR A 18 7.92 13.22 -5.51
N GLU A 19 6.85 12.82 -6.20
CA GLU A 19 6.18 13.62 -7.21
C GLU A 19 5.55 14.91 -6.63
N ASN A 20 4.89 14.83 -5.47
CA ASN A 20 4.22 15.98 -4.85
C ASN A 20 4.13 15.87 -3.32
N MET A 21 4.13 17.04 -2.65
CA MET A 21 3.94 17.13 -1.19
C MET A 21 2.63 16.49 -0.70
N LEU A 22 1.59 16.47 -1.54
CA LEU A 22 0.32 15.82 -1.21
C LEU A 22 0.48 14.30 -1.02
N ASN A 23 1.19 13.65 -1.96
CA ASN A 23 1.44 12.20 -1.91
C ASN A 23 2.30 11.86 -0.69
N LEU A 24 3.35 12.65 -0.43
CA LEU A 24 4.17 12.50 0.75
C LEU A 24 3.36 12.65 2.04
N LYS A 25 2.47 13.64 2.13
CA LYS A 25 1.62 13.86 3.31
C LYS A 25 0.66 12.69 3.53
N ASN A 26 0.07 12.16 2.46
CA ASN A 26 -0.77 10.97 2.54
C ASN A 26 0.03 9.75 3.03
N PHE A 27 1.22 9.51 2.50
CA PHE A 27 2.09 8.43 2.96
C PHE A 27 2.50 8.60 4.43
N LEU A 28 2.91 9.80 4.83
CA LEU A 28 3.26 10.09 6.22
C LEU A 28 2.09 9.82 7.17
N LYS A 29 0.84 10.15 6.78
CA LYS A 29 -0.34 9.86 7.59
C LYS A 29 -0.45 8.36 7.90
N TYR A 30 -0.24 7.51 6.91
CA TYR A 30 -0.22 6.06 7.09
C TYR A 30 0.98 5.60 7.91
N ARG A 31 2.18 6.08 7.58
CA ARG A 31 3.43 5.73 8.29
C ARG A 31 3.38 6.08 9.79
N ASP A 32 2.72 7.17 10.12
CA ASP A 32 2.62 7.65 11.50
C ASP A 32 1.52 6.91 12.29
N ASN A 33 0.38 6.61 11.65
CA ASN A 33 -0.76 5.97 12.33
C ASN A 33 -0.74 4.44 12.30
N ALA A 34 -0.14 3.81 11.29
CA ALA A 34 -0.21 2.37 11.13
C ALA A 34 0.88 1.67 11.97
N PRO A 35 0.50 0.68 12.81
CA PRO A 35 1.43 0.00 13.72
C PRO A 35 2.51 -0.78 12.97
N VAL A 36 2.22 -1.26 11.75
CA VAL A 36 3.19 -2.01 10.93
C VAL A 36 4.43 -1.19 10.56
N PHE A 37 4.31 0.14 10.57
CA PHE A 37 5.45 1.01 10.34
C PHE A 37 6.29 1.24 11.60
N GLU A 38 5.83 0.89 12.80
CA GLU A 38 6.61 1.09 14.02
C GLU A 38 7.90 0.27 14.00
N ASP A 39 7.82 -1.00 13.62
CA ASP A 39 9.01 -1.86 13.48
C ASP A 39 9.94 -1.37 12.36
N ILE A 40 9.36 -0.90 11.25
CA ILE A 40 10.11 -0.33 10.13
C ILE A 40 10.86 0.95 10.56
N LYS A 41 10.19 1.84 11.31
CA LYS A 41 10.77 3.07 11.88
C LYS A 41 11.88 2.73 12.88
N LYS A 42 11.67 1.74 13.75
CA LYS A 42 12.69 1.24 14.69
C LYS A 42 13.92 0.68 13.96
N ALA A 43 13.72 0.05 12.81
CA ALA A 43 14.79 -0.44 11.96
C ALA A 43 15.49 0.67 11.15
N GLY A 44 15.10 1.95 11.30
CA GLY A 44 15.68 3.08 10.56
C GLY A 44 15.33 3.09 9.07
N LYS A 45 14.27 2.37 8.67
CA LYS A 45 13.82 2.28 7.28
C LYS A 45 12.64 3.23 7.03
N VAL A 46 12.48 3.63 5.77
CA VAL A 46 11.33 4.46 5.34
C VAL A 46 10.05 3.62 5.20
N GLY A 47 10.17 2.34 4.85
CA GLY A 47 9.02 1.46 4.59
C GLY A 47 8.47 1.59 3.17
N LEU A 48 9.35 1.69 2.18
CA LEU A 48 8.99 1.69 0.76
C LEU A 48 9.83 0.64 0.02
N PRO A 49 9.30 0.02 -1.05
CA PRO A 49 7.93 0.12 -1.56
C PRO A 49 6.90 -0.56 -0.63
N CYS A 50 5.68 -0.03 -0.57
CA CYS A 50 4.57 -0.61 0.20
C CYS A 50 3.25 -0.51 -0.56
N VAL A 51 2.33 -1.43 -0.28
CA VAL A 51 0.96 -1.43 -0.79
C VAL A 51 0.02 -1.18 0.37
N VAL A 52 -0.87 -0.21 0.20
CA VAL A 52 -1.90 0.15 1.17
C VAL A 52 -3.23 -0.45 0.71
N ILE A 53 -3.84 -1.28 1.55
CA ILE A 53 -5.10 -1.98 1.30
C ILE A 53 -6.19 -1.35 2.18
N ASN A 54 -7.42 -1.25 1.65
CA ASN A 54 -8.57 -0.67 2.33
C ASN A 54 -8.27 0.68 3.01
N ASN A 55 -7.65 1.60 2.29
CA ASN A 55 -7.31 2.95 2.78
C ASN A 55 -6.48 2.99 4.07
N GLY A 56 -5.65 1.97 4.35
CA GLY A 56 -4.74 1.97 5.50
C GLY A 56 -5.11 0.98 6.60
N GLU A 57 -6.12 0.13 6.40
CA GLU A 57 -6.39 -0.98 7.32
C GLU A 57 -5.27 -2.01 7.30
N GLU A 58 -4.75 -2.34 6.12
CA GLU A 58 -3.64 -3.27 5.97
C GLU A 58 -2.57 -2.67 5.06
N ILE A 59 -1.31 -2.78 5.46
CA ILE A 59 -0.19 -2.26 4.70
C ILE A 59 0.88 -3.35 4.61
N VAL A 60 1.24 -3.69 3.39
CA VAL A 60 2.17 -4.78 3.09
C VAL A 60 3.37 -4.24 2.33
N PHE A 61 4.55 -4.75 2.65
CA PHE A 61 5.80 -4.34 2.02
C PHE A 61 6.25 -5.35 0.96
N ASP A 62 5.68 -6.55 0.99
CA ASP A 62 6.02 -7.67 0.11
C ASP A 62 4.83 -8.09 -0.74
N LYS A 63 5.11 -8.48 -1.98
CA LYS A 63 4.10 -8.97 -2.93
C LYS A 63 3.45 -10.28 -2.48
N GLU A 64 4.19 -11.13 -1.74
CA GLU A 64 3.70 -12.43 -1.27
C GLU A 64 2.69 -12.29 -0.14
N SER A 65 2.74 -11.19 0.62
CA SER A 65 1.79 -10.90 1.69
C SER A 65 0.48 -10.30 1.17
N ILE A 66 0.39 -9.95 -0.12
CA ILE A 66 -0.84 -9.42 -0.71
C ILE A 66 -1.87 -10.56 -0.79
N LYS A 67 -2.90 -10.52 0.05
CA LYS A 67 -4.03 -11.44 0.00
C LYS A 67 -4.95 -11.07 -1.15
N LEU A 68 -4.65 -11.65 -2.29
CA LEU A 68 -5.31 -11.38 -3.54
C LEU A 68 -6.83 -11.65 -3.55
N GLU A 69 -7.23 -12.68 -2.82
CA GLU A 69 -8.62 -13.08 -2.59
C GLU A 69 -9.48 -11.92 -2.04
N GLN A 70 -8.87 -11.01 -1.26
CA GLN A 70 -9.57 -9.92 -0.57
C GLN A 70 -9.71 -8.66 -1.43
N LEU A 71 -8.99 -8.59 -2.55
CA LEU A 71 -8.96 -7.43 -3.46
C LEU A 71 -9.89 -7.62 -4.66
N LYS A 72 -10.29 -8.85 -4.97
CA LYS A 72 -11.20 -9.19 -6.08
C LYS A 72 -12.68 -9.00 -5.74
N ASP A 73 -13.04 -8.71 -4.48
CA ASP A 73 -14.43 -8.70 -3.98
C ASP A 73 -15.24 -7.40 -4.23
N LYS A 74 -14.77 -6.48 -5.08
CA LYS A 74 -15.57 -5.31 -5.50
C LYS A 74 -15.61 -5.11 -7.00
N GLU A 75 -15.94 -6.16 -7.73
CA GLU A 75 -16.71 -5.99 -8.97
C GLU A 75 -18.19 -6.24 -8.66
N GLY A 76 -18.97 -5.16 -8.63
CA GLY A 76 -20.42 -5.27 -8.52
C GLY A 76 -21.10 -3.97 -8.12
N GLY A 77 -21.25 -3.03 -9.05
CA GLY A 77 -22.01 -1.82 -8.78
C GLY A 77 -22.22 -0.92 -9.99
N LYS A 78 -22.89 -1.47 -11.02
CA LYS A 78 -23.63 -0.83 -12.14
C LYS A 78 -23.10 0.46 -12.77
#